data_AF-A0A9J6F744-F1
#
_entry.id   AF-A0A9J6F744-F1
#
_cell.length_a   1.000
_cell.length_b   1.000
_cell.length_c   1.000
_cell.angle_alpha   90.00
_cell.angle_beta   90.00
_cell.angle_gamma   90.00
#
_symmetry.space_group_name_H-M   'P 1'
#
loop_
_entity.id
_entity.type
_entity.pdbx_description
1 polymer ?
#
loop_
_entity_poly.entity_id
_entity_poly.type
_entity_poly.pdbx_seq_one_letter_code
_entity_poly.pdbx_strand_id
1 'polypeptide(L)'
;MAGPSGRRRFVLTGGVLLLLLLPFPQHTAAGAEGGGQSLSSPGSCLEDFRATPFIECNGARGTCHYFANKLSFWLSTIEQDFQFERPVSETLKAGKLRNRVSRCAVCIKDSNIGF
;
A
#
# COMPACT_ATOMS: atom_id res chain seq x y z
N MET A 1 -32.78 -3.14 -1.66
CA MET A 1 -32.55 -3.45 -0.22
C MET A 1 -32.00 -4.88 -0.14
N ALA A 2 -31.04 -5.10 0.77
CA ALA A 2 -30.29 -6.33 1.13
C ALA A 2 -29.21 -6.88 0.14
N GLY A 3 -27.95 -6.99 0.63
CA GLY A 3 -26.73 -7.54 -0.03
C GLY A 3 -26.57 -9.08 0.13
N PRO A 4 -25.36 -9.71 0.07
CA PRO A 4 -23.98 -9.20 0.23
C PRO A 4 -22.90 -9.71 -0.79
N SER A 5 -21.67 -9.20 -0.67
CA SER A 5 -20.37 -9.75 -1.16
C SER A 5 -19.87 -9.46 -2.60
N GLY A 6 -18.83 -8.62 -2.71
CA GLY A 6 -17.50 -9.17 -3.02
C GLY A 6 -16.85 -9.02 -4.40
N ARG A 7 -17.34 -8.24 -5.37
CA ARG A 7 -16.60 -8.01 -6.63
C ARG A 7 -16.33 -6.53 -6.90
N ARG A 8 -15.08 -6.11 -6.63
CA ARG A 8 -14.54 -4.81 -7.04
C ARG A 8 -14.57 -4.76 -8.58
N ARG A 9 -15.16 -3.71 -9.14
CA ARG A 9 -15.29 -3.49 -10.60
C ARG A 9 -13.91 -3.35 -11.23
N PHE A 10 -13.62 -4.18 -12.23
CA PHE A 10 -12.51 -4.00 -13.17
C PHE A 10 -12.94 -3.01 -14.25
N VAL A 11 -12.13 -1.97 -14.51
CA VAL A 11 -12.33 -1.07 -15.66
C VAL A 11 -11.24 -1.40 -16.67
N LEU A 12 -11.63 -1.95 -17.82
CA LEU A 12 -10.76 -2.25 -18.96
C LEU A 12 -10.85 -1.09 -19.96
N THR A 13 -10.10 -0.01 -19.78
CA THR A 13 -9.81 0.90 -20.90
C THR A 13 -8.62 0.33 -21.66
N GLY A 14 -8.83 -0.12 -22.90
CA GLY A 14 -7.74 -0.49 -23.82
C GLY A 14 -7.01 -1.81 -23.55
N GLY A 15 -7.69 -2.83 -22.99
CA GLY A 15 -7.09 -4.16 -22.74
C GLY A 15 -6.18 -4.26 -21.51
N VAL A 16 -6.05 -3.18 -20.73
CA VAL A 16 -5.23 -3.17 -19.51
C VAL A 16 -6.06 -3.63 -18.31
N LEU A 17 -5.68 -4.74 -17.69
CA LEU A 17 -6.27 -5.17 -16.40
C LEU A 17 -5.77 -4.26 -15.29
N LEU A 18 -6.69 -3.52 -14.64
CA LEU A 18 -6.40 -2.57 -13.58
C LEU A 18 -6.87 -3.09 -12.21
N LEU A 19 -5.95 -3.20 -11.25
CA LEU A 19 -6.25 -3.52 -9.86
C LEU A 19 -5.94 -2.32 -8.96
N LEU A 20 -6.94 -1.74 -8.28
CA LEU A 20 -6.78 -0.57 -7.39
C LEU A 20 -6.40 -0.97 -5.96
N LEU A 21 -5.16 -0.68 -5.57
CA LEU A 21 -4.55 -1.11 -4.31
C LEU A 21 -3.94 0.11 -3.57
N LEU A 22 -3.02 -0.12 -2.62
CA LEU A 22 -2.41 0.90 -1.76
C LEU A 22 -0.87 0.82 -1.81
N PRO A 23 -0.18 1.95 -2.02
CA PRO A 23 1.28 1.95 -2.18
C PRO A 23 2.02 1.82 -0.84
N PHE A 24 2.88 0.81 -0.75
CA PHE A 24 3.69 0.41 0.39
C PHE A 24 5.19 0.35 -0.02
N PRO A 25 5.88 1.49 -0.01
CA PRO A 25 7.27 1.56 -0.44
C PRO A 25 8.28 0.96 0.54
N GLN A 26 8.05 1.04 1.86
CA GLN A 26 9.09 0.75 2.84
C GLN A 26 8.52 0.27 4.18
N HIS A 27 9.33 -0.50 4.92
CA HIS A 27 9.11 -0.85 6.32
C HIS A 27 10.41 -0.93 7.11
N THR A 28 10.30 -0.84 8.43
CA THR A 28 11.42 -1.04 9.38
C THR A 28 11.00 -1.92 10.56
N ALA A 29 11.94 -2.69 11.11
CA ALA A 29 11.73 -3.74 12.11
C ALA A 29 12.86 -3.73 13.18
N ALA A 30 13.26 -4.89 13.71
CA ALA A 30 14.35 -5.03 14.66
C ALA A 30 15.61 -4.24 14.26
N GLY A 31 16.23 -3.54 15.22
CA GLY A 31 17.45 -2.76 15.00
C GLY A 31 17.31 -1.54 14.08
N ALA A 32 16.09 -1.13 13.74
CA ALA A 32 15.81 -0.17 12.66
C ALA A 32 16.26 -0.65 11.27
N GLU A 33 16.58 -1.94 11.13
CA GLU A 33 16.76 -2.55 9.82
C GLU A 33 15.41 -2.67 9.12
N GLY A 34 15.43 -2.59 7.80
CA GLY A 34 14.23 -2.49 6.99
C GLY A 34 14.51 -2.75 5.53
N GLY A 35 13.43 -2.80 4.75
CA GLY A 35 13.48 -3.03 3.32
C GLY A 35 12.44 -2.19 2.60
N GLY A 36 12.62 -2.06 1.29
CA GLY A 36 11.69 -1.32 0.45
C GLY A 36 11.44 -2.00 -0.89
N GLN A 37 10.31 -1.62 -1.50
CA GLN A 37 9.88 -2.08 -2.81
C GLN A 37 9.98 -0.93 -3.81
N SER A 38 10.41 -1.23 -5.04
CA SER A 38 10.33 -0.24 -6.13
C SER A 38 8.86 0.14 -6.37
N LEU A 39 8.58 1.44 -6.51
CA LEU A 39 7.23 1.95 -6.78
C LEU A 39 6.67 1.49 -8.14
N SER A 40 7.53 1.05 -9.06
CA SER A 40 7.13 0.44 -10.33
C SER A 40 6.83 -1.06 -10.23
N SER A 41 7.21 -1.69 -9.11
CA SER A 41 6.95 -3.11 -8.89
C SER A 41 5.53 -3.32 -8.35
N PRO A 42 4.80 -4.35 -8.80
CA PRO A 42 3.50 -4.71 -8.22
C PRO A 42 3.60 -5.02 -6.72
N GLY A 43 4.77 -5.43 -6.21
CA GLY A 43 4.98 -5.65 -4.78
C GLY A 43 4.88 -4.40 -3.91
N SER A 44 4.93 -3.21 -4.50
CA SER A 44 4.67 -1.95 -3.80
C SER A 44 3.19 -1.62 -3.68
N CYS A 45 2.26 -2.39 -4.25
CA CYS A 45 0.84 -2.04 -4.37
C CYS A 45 -0.03 -3.10 -3.66
N LEU A 46 -0.29 -2.94 -2.36
CA LEU A 46 -0.99 -3.93 -1.51
C LEU A 46 -2.51 -3.77 -1.54
N GLU A 47 -3.26 -4.87 -1.71
CA GLU A 47 -4.73 -4.81 -1.86
C GLU A 47 -5.47 -4.31 -0.62
N ASP A 48 -4.90 -4.63 0.55
CA ASP A 48 -5.45 -4.32 1.85
C ASP A 48 -4.48 -3.50 2.69
N PHE A 49 -5.00 -2.39 3.21
CA PHE A 49 -4.26 -1.54 4.14
C PHE A 49 -4.15 -2.22 5.49
N ARG A 50 -2.93 -2.28 6.03
CA ARG A 50 -2.66 -2.71 7.41
C ARG A 50 -1.61 -1.78 8.00
N ALA A 51 -1.83 -1.28 9.22
CA ALA A 51 -0.83 -0.47 9.92
C ALA A 51 0.48 -1.25 10.18
N THR A 52 0.39 -2.57 10.29
CA THR A 52 1.51 -3.50 10.44
C THR A 52 1.34 -4.67 9.46
N PRO A 53 1.75 -4.52 8.18
CA PRO A 53 1.52 -5.53 7.15
C PRO A 53 2.50 -6.73 7.22
N PHE A 54 3.40 -6.78 8.21
CA PHE A 54 4.43 -7.82 8.32
C PHE A 54 4.62 -8.28 9.78
N ILE A 55 5.01 -9.54 9.95
CA ILE A 55 5.34 -10.18 11.23
C ILE A 55 6.85 -10.46 11.29
N GLU A 56 7.45 -10.43 12.48
CA GLU A 56 8.88 -10.77 12.65
C GLU A 56 8.97 -12.13 13.31
N CYS A 57 9.83 -12.99 12.77
CA CYS A 57 10.05 -14.34 13.24
C CYS A 57 11.50 -14.51 13.69
N ASN A 58 11.71 -15.07 14.87
CA ASN A 58 13.03 -15.43 15.36
C ASN A 58 13.34 -16.88 14.94
N GLY A 59 14.18 -17.03 13.90
CA GLY A 59 14.47 -18.33 13.28
C GLY A 59 15.05 -19.37 14.24
N ALA A 60 15.88 -18.97 15.21
CA ALA A 60 16.48 -19.90 16.17
C ALA A 60 15.49 -20.42 17.23
N ARG A 61 14.44 -19.64 17.52
CA ARG A 61 13.42 -19.98 18.54
C ARG A 61 12.12 -20.51 17.94
N GLY A 62 11.92 -20.37 16.63
CA GLY A 62 10.68 -20.77 15.95
C GLY A 62 9.45 -19.95 16.33
N THR A 63 9.63 -18.76 16.92
CA THR A 63 8.52 -17.90 17.37
C THR A 63 8.37 -16.67 16.48
N CYS A 64 7.13 -16.22 16.27
CA CYS A 64 6.80 -15.03 15.48
C CYS A 64 5.94 -14.07 16.29
N HIS A 65 6.26 -12.78 16.25
CA HIS A 65 5.58 -11.76 17.06
C HIS A 65 5.40 -10.43 16.30
N TYR A 66 4.36 -9.69 16.69
CA TYR A 66 4.17 -8.29 16.33
C TYR A 66 4.79 -7.41 17.41
N PHE A 67 5.96 -6.85 17.13
CA PHE A 67 6.60 -5.90 18.02
C PHE A 67 6.13 -4.46 17.77
N ALA A 68 6.12 -3.64 18.81
CA ALA A 68 5.63 -2.26 18.75
C ALA A 68 6.55 -1.31 17.96
N ASN A 69 7.81 -1.69 17.72
CA ASN A 69 8.78 -0.93 16.94
C ASN A 69 8.64 -1.11 15.42
N LYS A 70 7.67 -1.91 14.96
CA LYS A 70 7.40 -2.12 13.54
C LYS A 70 6.73 -0.90 12.94
N LEU A 71 7.37 -0.28 11.95
CA LEU A 71 6.79 0.84 11.21
C LEU A 71 6.52 0.44 9.75
N SER A 72 5.38 0.89 9.24
CA SER A 72 5.03 0.80 7.83
C SER A 72 4.93 2.20 7.23
N PHE A 73 5.53 2.39 6.06
CA PHE A 73 5.48 3.66 5.34
C PHE A 73 4.58 3.50 4.11
N TRP A 74 3.69 4.47 3.91
CA TRP A 74 2.71 4.51 2.83
C TRP A 74 2.78 5.87 2.15
N LEU A 75 2.54 5.94 0.84
CA LEU A 75 2.47 7.24 0.16
C LEU A 75 1.22 7.99 0.61
N SER A 76 1.37 9.28 0.89
CA SER A 76 0.26 10.15 1.30
C SER A 76 -0.51 10.69 0.10
N THR A 77 -1.77 11.06 0.27
CA THR A 77 -2.52 11.89 -0.67
C THR A 77 -2.09 13.35 -0.56
N ILE A 78 -1.74 13.97 -1.68
CA ILE A 78 -1.39 15.40 -1.77
C ILE A 78 -2.29 16.03 -2.83
N GLU A 79 -2.99 17.10 -2.49
CA GLU A 79 -3.81 17.87 -3.44
C GLU A 79 -2.90 18.75 -4.31
N GLN A 80 -3.29 18.95 -5.57
CA GLN A 80 -2.46 19.62 -6.58
C GLN A 80 -1.97 21.00 -6.13
N ASP A 81 -2.85 21.77 -5.48
CA ASP A 81 -2.58 23.14 -5.05
C ASP A 81 -1.56 23.22 -3.90
N PHE A 82 -1.42 22.13 -3.12
CA PHE A 82 -0.55 22.08 -1.93
C PHE A 82 0.78 21.34 -2.18
N GLN A 83 1.11 20.96 -3.41
CA GLN A 83 2.32 20.17 -3.73
C GLN A 83 3.63 20.86 -3.35
N PHE A 84 3.66 22.19 -3.40
CA PHE A 84 4.84 23.01 -3.12
C PHE A 84 4.75 23.75 -1.77
N GLU A 85 3.67 23.52 -1.03
CA GLU A 85 3.51 24.07 0.31
C GLU A 85 4.14 23.16 1.37
N ARG A 86 4.43 23.73 2.54
CA ARG A 86 4.91 22.95 3.67
C ARG A 86 3.83 21.96 4.11
N PRO A 87 4.11 20.65 4.17
CA PRO A 87 3.12 19.67 4.62
C PRO A 87 2.63 19.94 6.04
N VAL A 88 1.32 19.87 6.24
CA VAL A 88 0.69 19.96 7.58
C VAL A 88 0.88 18.63 8.30
N SER A 89 1.48 18.67 9.48
CA SER A 89 1.67 17.46 10.30
C SER A 89 0.36 17.03 10.94
N GLU A 90 -0.03 15.77 10.73
CA GLU A 90 -1.25 15.18 11.27
C GLU A 90 -0.95 13.83 11.92
N THR A 91 -1.55 13.58 13.08
CA THR A 91 -1.55 12.24 13.70
C THR A 91 -2.90 11.58 13.50
N LEU A 92 -2.92 10.52 12.69
CA LEU A 92 -4.14 9.78 12.36
C LEU A 92 -4.35 8.61 13.33
N LYS A 93 -5.58 8.47 13.83
CA LYS A 93 -6.01 7.34 14.68
C LYS A 93 -6.80 6.32 13.86
N ALA A 94 -7.09 5.18 14.48
CA ALA A 94 -7.94 4.14 13.90
C ALA A 94 -9.24 4.71 13.30
N GLY A 95 -9.63 4.20 12.13
CA GLY A 95 -10.80 4.68 11.37
C GLY A 95 -10.51 5.82 10.39
N LYS A 96 -9.44 6.61 10.57
CA LYS A 96 -9.07 7.71 9.66
C LYS A 96 -7.78 7.45 8.86
N LEU A 97 -7.06 6.37 9.15
CA LEU A 97 -5.77 6.06 8.53
C LEU A 97 -5.86 6.02 6.99
N ARG A 98 -6.93 5.44 6.42
CA ARG A 98 -7.11 5.31 4.97
C ARG A 98 -7.35 6.63 4.23
N ASN A 99 -7.73 7.70 4.93
CA ASN A 99 -8.11 8.97 4.30
C ASN A 99 -6.91 9.71 3.71
N ARG A 100 -5.71 9.51 4.28
CA ARG A 100 -4.47 10.14 3.82
C ARG A 100 -3.57 9.17 3.07
N VAL A 101 -3.96 7.90 2.90
CA VAL A 101 -3.14 6.93 2.15
C VAL A 101 -3.54 6.96 0.68
N SER A 102 -2.57 7.17 -0.20
CA SER A 102 -2.82 7.23 -1.64
C SER A 102 -3.22 5.87 -2.21
N ARG A 103 -3.65 5.85 -3.47
CA ARG A 103 -4.06 4.63 -4.18
C ARG A 103 -3.10 4.38 -5.33
N CYS A 104 -2.81 3.12 -5.58
CA CYS A 104 -2.00 2.70 -6.71
C CYS A 104 -2.81 1.74 -7.57
N ALA A 105 -2.36 1.52 -8.80
CA ALA A 105 -2.98 0.55 -9.68
C ALA A 105 -1.93 -0.35 -10.32
N VAL A 106 -2.14 -1.66 -10.26
CA VAL A 106 -1.30 -2.62 -11.01
C VAL A 106 -1.93 -2.82 -12.38
N CYS A 107 -1.10 -2.64 -13.42
CA CYS A 107 -1.48 -2.73 -14.81
C CYS A 107 -0.68 -3.84 -15.49
N ILE A 108 -1.35 -4.69 -16.27
CA ILE A 108 -0.67 -5.62 -17.20
C ILE A 108 -0.78 -5.02 -18.60
N LYS A 109 0.36 -4.78 -19.24
CA LYS A 109 0.40 -4.39 -20.66
C LYS A 109 0.27 -5.64 -21.51
N ASP A 110 -0.78 -5.73 -22.31
CA ASP A 110 -0.88 -6.80 -23.31
C ASP A 110 0.20 -6.59 -24.38
N SER A 111 1.02 -7.62 -24.60
CA SER A 111 2.13 -7.57 -25.56
C SER A 111 1.67 -7.73 -27.01
N ASN A 112 0.41 -8.14 -27.24
CA ASN A 112 -0.17 -8.33 -28.57
C ASN A 112 -0.85 -7.08 -29.15
N ILE A 113 -0.97 -5.99 -28.37
CA ILE A 113 -1.35 -4.68 -28.89
C ILE A 113 -0.05 -3.98 -29.30
N GLY A 114 0.38 -4.26 -30.54
CA GLY A 114 1.37 -3.45 -31.22
C GLY A 114 0.82 -2.04 -31.46
N PHE A 115 1.66 -1.02 -31.25
CA PHE A 115 1.39 0.34 -31.72
C PHE A 115 1.48 0.41 -33.25
#